data_AF-A0A7W1LU71-F1
#
_entry.id   AF-A0A7W1LU71-F1
#
_cell.length_a   1.000
_cell.length_b   1.000
_cell.length_c   1.000
_cell.angle_alpha   90.00
_cell.angle_beta   90.00
_cell.angle_gamma   90.00
#
_symmetry.space_group_name_H-M   'P 1'
#
loop_
_entity.id
_entity.type
_entity.pdbx_description
1 polymer ?
#
loop_
_entity_poly.entity_id
_entity_poly.type
_entity_poly.pdbx_seq_one_letter_code
_entity_poly.pdbx_strand_id
1 'polypeptide(L)' 'ILPEREREIVRLRYFEQMSQTGIAEVIGISQMHVSRLLRRSLDALNVLLVDGADRDGADMVTSD' A
#
# COMPACT_ATOMS: atom_id res chain seq x y z
N ILE A 1 -7.03 -3.01 5.46
CA ILE A 1 -7.28 -3.15 3.99
C ILE A 1 -7.37 -1.75 3.39
N LEU A 2 -6.67 -1.48 2.29
CA LEU A 2 -6.67 -0.14 1.65
C LEU A 2 -8.06 0.23 1.11
N PRO A 3 -8.48 1.50 1.18
CA PRO A 3 -9.67 1.95 0.46
C PRO A 3 -9.45 1.90 -1.05
N GLU A 4 -10.54 1.92 -1.82
CA GLU A 4 -10.50 1.64 -3.25
C GLU A 4 -9.63 2.60 -4.05
N ARG A 5 -9.69 3.89 -3.72
CA ARG A 5 -8.90 4.92 -4.37
C ARG A 5 -7.40 4.72 -4.18
N GLU A 6 -6.97 4.43 -2.96
CA GLU A 6 -5.59 4.16 -2.61
C GLU A 6 -5.08 2.88 -3.29
N ARG A 7 -5.94 1.85 -3.38
CA ARG A 7 -5.65 0.61 -4.10
C ARG A 7 -5.39 0.89 -5.58
N GLU A 8 -6.23 1.71 -6.20
CA GLU A 8 -6.07 2.11 -7.60
C GLU A 8 -4.80 2.94 -7.82
N ILE A 9 -4.49 3.88 -6.92
CA ILE A 9 -3.25 4.66 -6.97
C ILE A 9 -2.02 3.74 -6.87
N VAL A 10 -2.03 2.74 -6.00
CA VAL A 10 -0.96 1.74 -5.89
C VAL A 10 -0.86 0.90 -7.17
N ARG A 11 -2.00 0.47 -7.74
CA ARG A 11 -2.04 -0.28 -8.99
C ARG A 11 -1.38 0.48 -10.14
N LEU A 12 -1.84 1.71 -10.38
CA LEU A 12 -1.30 2.58 -11.43
C LEU A 12 0.20 2.85 -11.23
N ARG A 13 0.66 3.01 -9.98
CA ARG A 13 2.07 3.28 -9.69
C ARG A 13 2.98 2.09 -9.93
N TYR A 14 2.61 0.91 -9.41
CA TYR A 14 3.55 -0.22 -9.32
C TYR A 14 3.32 -1.29 -10.37
N PHE A 15 2.10 -1.42 -10.88
CA PHE A 15 1.77 -2.40 -11.92
C PHE A 15 1.76 -1.76 -13.30
N GLU A 16 1.21 -0.54 -13.41
CA GLU A 16 1.19 0.22 -14.68
C GLU A 16 2.38 1.19 -14.84
N GLN A 17 3.28 1.25 -13.84
CA GLN A 17 4.49 2.09 -13.83
C GLN A 17 4.25 3.59 -14.09
N MET A 18 3.06 4.11 -13.78
CA MET A 18 2.75 5.52 -14.02
C MET A 18 3.54 6.45 -13.08
N SER A 19 3.89 7.63 -13.60
CA SER A 19 4.43 8.71 -12.79
C SER A 19 3.36 9.25 -11.84
N GLN A 20 3.77 9.84 -10.70
CA GLN A 20 2.79 10.41 -9.77
C GLN A 20 2.00 11.57 -10.37
N THR A 21 2.61 12.32 -11.30
CA THR A 21 1.93 13.37 -12.07
C THR A 21 0.89 12.78 -13.02
N GLY A 22 1.21 11.70 -13.76
CA GLY A 22 0.23 11.04 -14.63
C GLY A 22 -0.93 10.42 -13.84
N ILE A 23 -0.65 9.87 -12.65
CA ILE A 23 -1.71 9.39 -11.73
C ILE A 23 -2.56 10.55 -11.24
N ALA A 24 -1.95 11.70 -10.93
CA ALA A 24 -2.65 12.90 -10.49
C ALA A 24 -3.67 13.40 -11.54
N GLU A 25 -3.27 13.35 -12.82
CA GLU A 25 -4.13 13.66 -13.96
C GLU A 25 -5.30 12.68 -14.10
N VAL A 26 -5.03 11.36 -14.04
CA VAL A 26 -6.07 10.32 -14.15
C VAL A 26 -7.08 10.38 -13.00
N ILE A 27 -6.61 10.61 -11.77
CA ILE A 27 -7.42 10.57 -10.55
C ILE A 27 -8.07 11.93 -10.23
N GLY A 28 -7.65 13.01 -10.91
CA GLY A 28 -8.19 14.36 -10.73
C GLY A 28 -7.81 15.00 -9.38
N ILE A 29 -6.57 14.80 -8.92
CA ILE A 29 -6.04 15.43 -7.69
C ILE A 29 -4.63 15.96 -7.93
N SER A 30 -4.06 16.69 -6.97
CA SER A 30 -2.68 17.15 -7.08
C SER A 30 -1.68 15.99 -6.90
N GLN A 31 -0.52 16.09 -7.56
CA GLN A 31 0.58 15.12 -7.38
C GLN A 31 1.04 15.04 -5.92
N MET A 32 1.01 16.15 -5.18
CA MET A 32 1.27 16.14 -3.74
C MET A 32 0.26 15.29 -2.96
N HIS A 33 -1.02 15.31 -3.35
CA HIS A 33 -2.02 14.45 -2.74
C HIS A 33 -1.77 12.98 -3.08
N VAL A 34 -1.44 12.66 -4.34
CA VAL A 34 -1.02 11.31 -4.76
C VAL A 34 0.16 10.81 -3.93
N SER A 35 1.19 11.65 -3.77
CA SER A 35 2.39 11.31 -2.96
C SER A 35 2.03 10.92 -1.53
N ARG A 36 1.18 11.72 -0.86
CA ARG A 36 0.71 11.44 0.51
C ARG A 36 -0.09 10.14 0.59
N LEU A 37 -0.98 9.89 -0.38
CA LEU A 37 -1.78 8.67 -0.42
C LEU A 37 -0.91 7.43 -0.66
N LEU A 38 0.06 7.51 -1.58
CA LEU A 38 1.03 6.44 -1.80
C LEU A 38 1.81 6.12 -0.52
N ARG A 39 2.34 7.15 0.16
CA ARG A 39 3.09 6.94 1.40
C ARG A 39 2.25 6.24 2.47
N ARG A 40 1.05 6.75 2.73
CA ARG A 40 0.11 6.14 3.70
C ARG A 40 -0.27 4.72 3.33
N SER A 41 -0.44 4.44 2.03
CA SER A 41 -0.79 3.11 1.54
C SER A 41 0.34 2.12 1.78
N LEU A 42 1.58 2.51 1.50
CA LEU A 42 2.75 1.68 1.75
C LEU A 42 2.98 1.45 3.24
N ASP A 43 2.82 2.48 4.07
CA ASP A 43 2.94 2.34 5.53
C ASP A 43 1.89 1.35 6.06
N ALA A 44 0.64 1.41 5.57
CA ALA A 44 -0.42 0.48 5.96
C ALA A 44 -0.16 -0.96 5.47
N LEU A 45 0.37 -1.12 4.25
CA LEU A 45 0.78 -2.45 3.75
C LEU A 45 1.94 -3.02 4.56
N ASN A 46 2.91 -2.19 4.93
CA ASN A 46 4.06 -2.61 5.72
C ASN A 46 3.62 -3.13 7.09
N VAL A 47 2.72 -2.43 7.79
CA VAL A 47 2.15 -2.92 9.06
C VAL A 47 1.48 -4.27 8.88
N LEU A 48 0.65 -4.45 7.85
CA LEU A 48 -0.03 -5.72 7.60
C LEU A 48 0.93 -6.88 7.30
N LEU A 49 2.03 -6.61 6.61
CA LEU A 49 3.03 -7.63 6.27
C LEU A 49 3.90 -7.99 7.48
N VAL A 50 4.24 -7.01 8.32
CA VAL A 50 5.02 -7.24 9.55
C VAL A 50 4.18 -7.94 10.62
N ASP A 51 2.95 -7.47 10.86
CA ASP A 51 2.03 -8.10 11.81
C ASP A 51 1.61 -9.52 11.38
N GLY A 52 1.64 -9.82 10.08
CA GLY A 52 1.42 -11.16 9.54
C GLY A 52 2.61 -12.08 9.76
N ALA A 53 3.83 -11.57 9.56
CA ALA A 53 5.08 -12.33 9.76
C ALA A 53 5.30 -12.72 11.23
N ASP A 54 4.87 -11.90 12.18
CA ASP A 54 4.96 -12.20 13.62
C ASP A 54 3.99 -13.30 14.07
N ARG A 55 2.86 -13.49 13.37
CA ARG A 55 1.89 -14.56 13.68
C ARG A 55 2.36 -15.93 13.22
N ASP A 56 3.01 -15.99 12.05
CA ASP A 56 3.56 -17.23 11.51
C ASP A 56 4.75 -17.77 12.34
N GLY A 57 5.44 -16.90 13.11
CA GLY A 57 6.53 -17.30 14.00
C GLY A 57 6.10 -17.83 15.37
N ALA A 58 4.89 -17.49 15.85
CA ALA A 58 4.39 -17.89 17.17
C ALA A 58 3.74 -19.29 17.19
N ASP A 59 3.24 -19.77 16.03
CA ASP A 59 2.59 -21.08 15.91
C ASP A 59 3.57 -22.29 15.96
N MET A 60 4.89 -22.07 15.94
CA MET A 60 5.89 -23.15 16.04
C MET A 60 6.34 -23.50 17.48
N VAL A 61 5.86 -22.83 18.52
CA VAL A 61 6.26 -23.10 19.93
C VAL A 61 5.07 -23.55 20.76
N THR A 62 4.37 -24.61 20.35
CA THR A 62 3.59 -25.46 21.26
C THR A 62 3.50 -26.88 20.69
N SER A 63 4.52 -27.68 20.93
CA SER A 63 4.33 -29.12 21.08
C SER A 63 5.26 -29.58 22.19
N ASP A 64 4.63 -30.09 23.25
CA ASP A 64 5.21 -30.89 24.34
C ASP A 64 6.08 -32.04 23.80
#